data_AF-S6A2M8-F1
#
_entry.id   AF-S6A2M8-F1
#
_cell.length_a   1.000
_cell.length_b   1.000
_cell.length_c   1.000
_cell.angle_alpha   90.00
_cell.angle_beta   90.00
_cell.angle_gamma   90.00
#
_symmetry.space_group_name_H-M   'P 1'
#
loop_
_entity.id
_entity.type
_entity.pdbx_description
1 polymer ?
#
loop_
_entity_poly.entity_id
_entity_poly.type
_entity_poly.pdbx_seq_one_letter_code
_entity_poly.pdbx_strand_id
1 'polypeptide(L)'
;MTQPKKRTTIILFSGDYDKAMAAYIIANGAAAYDHDVTIFHTFWGLNALRKEAPVPVQKGFLEKMFAKMMPRGADRMGLSRMNFAGIGPTLIKKVIKKHNAMPLPQLIEMAKEQGVKLVACQMTVDLLGLKPEELIDGIEFAGVAAYLADASEGNVNLFI
;
A
#
# COMPACT_ATOMS: atom_id res chain seq x y z
N MET A 1 8.77 -15.21 -30.88
CA MET A 1 8.82 -13.84 -30.34
C MET A 1 7.80 -13.78 -29.21
N THR A 2 8.25 -13.74 -27.95
CA THR A 2 7.37 -13.46 -26.81
C THR A 2 6.86 -12.03 -26.95
N GLN A 3 5.55 -11.81 -26.86
CA GLN A 3 5.01 -10.46 -26.85
C GLN A 3 5.55 -9.71 -25.61
N PRO A 4 5.80 -8.39 -25.71
CA PRO A 4 6.22 -7.61 -24.55
C PRO A 4 5.16 -7.70 -23.45
N LYS A 5 5.61 -8.04 -22.25
CA LYS A 5 4.75 -8.16 -21.07
C LYS A 5 4.10 -6.82 -20.77
N LYS A 6 2.79 -6.80 -20.58
CA LYS A 6 2.06 -5.56 -20.29
C LYS A 6 2.46 -5.03 -18.91
N ARG A 7 2.42 -3.72 -18.72
CA ARG A 7 2.75 -3.09 -17.43
C ARG A 7 1.56 -2.35 -16.83
N THR A 8 1.35 -2.53 -15.53
CA THR A 8 0.32 -1.83 -14.76
C THR A 8 0.98 -1.08 -13.61
N THR A 9 0.76 0.22 -13.54
CA THR A 9 1.25 1.06 -12.45
C THR A 9 0.09 1.64 -11.64
N ILE A 10 0.24 1.66 -10.32
CA ILE A 10 -0.75 2.20 -9.39
C ILE A 10 -0.03 3.15 -8.44
N ILE A 11 -0.42 4.42 -8.41
CA ILE A 11 -0.11 5.30 -7.29
C ILE A 11 -1.16 5.05 -6.21
N LEU A 12 -0.73 4.51 -5.07
CA LEU A 12 -1.56 4.42 -3.89
C LEU A 12 -1.24 5.62 -2.98
N PHE A 13 -2.04 6.67 -3.13
CA PHE A 13 -2.01 7.88 -2.31
C PHE A 13 -2.97 7.77 -1.12
N SER A 14 -4.15 7.17 -1.34
CA SER A 14 -5.20 7.09 -0.32
C SER A 14 -4.81 6.18 0.85
N GLY A 15 -5.11 6.65 2.06
CA GLY A 15 -4.90 5.93 3.32
C GLY A 15 -6.13 5.19 3.83
N ASP A 16 -7.12 4.98 2.96
CA ASP A 16 -8.39 4.33 3.28
C ASP A 16 -8.32 2.83 2.97
N TYR A 17 -8.77 1.99 3.90
CA TYR A 17 -8.76 0.53 3.83
C TYR A 17 -9.42 0.01 2.56
N ASP A 18 -10.61 0.52 2.22
CA ASP A 18 -11.40 0.11 1.07
C ASP A 18 -10.75 0.50 -0.27
N LYS A 19 -10.11 1.68 -0.34
CA LYS A 19 -9.38 2.10 -1.54
C LYS A 19 -8.08 1.33 -1.72
N ALA A 20 -7.33 1.11 -0.64
CA ALA A 20 -6.15 0.25 -0.67
C ALA A 20 -6.53 -1.18 -1.06
N MET A 21 -7.63 -1.72 -0.51
CA MET A 21 -8.16 -3.03 -0.88
C MET A 21 -8.49 -3.10 -2.38
N ALA A 22 -9.15 -2.08 -2.93
CA ALA A 22 -9.42 -2.02 -4.36
C ALA A 22 -8.12 -1.98 -5.20
N ALA A 23 -7.12 -1.17 -4.80
CA ALA A 23 -5.83 -1.10 -5.47
C ALA A 23 -5.12 -2.47 -5.50
N TYR A 24 -5.08 -3.18 -4.38
CA TYR A 24 -4.45 -4.50 -4.30
C TYR A 24 -5.25 -5.59 -5.03
N ILE A 25 -6.58 -5.52 -5.08
CA ILE A 25 -7.40 -6.42 -5.91
C ILE A 25 -7.05 -6.23 -7.39
N ILE A 26 -6.96 -4.97 -7.85
CA ILE A 26 -6.59 -4.67 -9.24
C ILE A 26 -5.16 -5.14 -9.52
N ALA A 27 -4.22 -4.90 -8.61
CA ALA A 27 -2.82 -5.30 -8.77
C ALA A 27 -2.67 -6.82 -8.87
N ASN A 28 -3.26 -7.57 -7.94
CA ASN A 28 -3.22 -9.04 -7.95
C ASN A 28 -3.92 -9.60 -9.20
N GLY A 29 -5.03 -8.98 -9.62
CA GLY A 29 -5.71 -9.31 -10.88
C GLY A 29 -4.79 -9.11 -12.09
N ALA A 30 -4.14 -7.95 -12.19
CA ALA A 30 -3.22 -7.64 -13.29
C ALA A 30 -2.02 -8.62 -13.30
N ALA A 31 -1.43 -8.92 -12.14
CA ALA A 31 -0.35 -9.88 -12.03
C ALA A 31 -0.77 -11.30 -12.48
N ALA A 32 -1.99 -11.73 -12.15
CA ALA A 32 -2.55 -13.00 -12.62
C ALA A 32 -2.78 -13.03 -14.16
N TYR A 33 -2.93 -11.88 -14.80
CA TYR A 33 -2.99 -11.73 -16.26
C TYR A 33 -1.62 -11.49 -16.90
N ASP A 34 -0.53 -11.84 -16.19
CA ASP A 34 0.86 -11.70 -16.64
C ASP A 34 1.24 -10.26 -16.96
N HIS A 35 0.76 -9.29 -16.16
CA HIS A 35 1.30 -7.94 -16.17
C HIS A 35 2.50 -7.82 -15.22
N ASP A 36 3.48 -6.98 -15.58
CA ASP A 36 4.43 -6.43 -14.61
C ASP A 36 3.72 -5.32 -13.84
N VAL A 37 3.57 -5.49 -12.53
CA VAL A 37 2.78 -4.58 -11.70
C VAL A 37 3.66 -3.84 -10.72
N THR A 38 3.53 -2.52 -10.68
CA THR A 38 4.16 -1.65 -9.68
C THR A 38 3.10 -0.89 -8.88
N ILE A 39 3.15 -0.98 -7.54
CA ILE A 39 2.36 -0.13 -6.64
C ILE A 39 3.29 0.87 -5.94
N PHE A 40 3.16 2.14 -6.30
CA PHE A 40 3.89 3.25 -5.71
C PHE A 40 3.09 3.86 -4.55
N HIS A 41 3.52 3.59 -3.33
CA HIS A 41 2.92 4.04 -2.08
C HIS A 41 3.44 5.41 -1.71
N THR A 42 2.55 6.39 -1.64
CA THR A 42 2.88 7.77 -1.30
C THR A 42 1.86 8.33 -0.32
N PHE A 43 2.23 9.40 0.39
CA PHE A 43 1.42 10.00 1.47
C PHE A 43 0.77 8.95 2.40
N TRP A 44 -0.56 8.91 2.42
CA TRP A 44 -1.33 8.10 3.36
C TRP A 44 -1.36 6.62 2.98
N GLY A 45 -1.18 6.31 1.69
CA GLY A 45 -1.05 4.94 1.19
C GLY A 45 0.16 4.20 1.77
N LEU A 46 1.19 4.94 2.20
CA LEU A 46 2.35 4.38 2.89
C LEU A 46 1.99 3.64 4.19
N ASN A 47 0.85 3.95 4.81
CA ASN A 47 0.38 3.25 5.99
C ASN A 47 0.06 1.76 5.72
N ALA A 48 -0.23 1.38 4.47
CA ALA A 48 -0.40 -0.02 4.08
C ALA A 48 0.89 -0.83 4.23
N LEU A 49 2.06 -0.19 4.08
CA LEU A 49 3.37 -0.82 4.20
C LEU A 49 3.95 -0.78 5.61
N ARG A 50 3.28 -0.16 6.58
CA ARG A 50 3.79 -0.10 7.97
C ARG A 50 3.64 -1.46 8.66
N LYS A 51 4.65 -1.85 9.43
CA LYS A 51 4.55 -3.00 10.34
C LYS A 51 3.50 -2.69 11.43
N GLU A 52 2.68 -3.68 11.77
CA GLU A 52 1.68 -3.55 12.83
C GLU A 52 2.33 -3.49 14.22
N ALA A 53 3.38 -4.28 14.42
CA ALA A 53 4.13 -4.32 15.64
C ALA A 53 4.91 -3.00 15.84
N PRO A 54 4.94 -2.44 17.06
CA PRO A 54 5.78 -1.27 17.35
C PRO A 54 7.26 -1.64 17.20
N VAL A 55 7.99 -0.85 16.42
CA VAL A 55 9.43 -0.99 16.24
C VAL A 55 10.13 0.16 16.99
N PRO A 56 11.08 -0.13 17.90
CA PRO A 56 11.80 0.90 18.63
C PRO A 56 12.78 1.61 17.68
N VAL A 57 12.52 2.89 17.42
CA VAL A 57 13.35 3.73 16.52
C VAL A 57 13.57 5.11 17.11
N GLN A 58 14.74 5.70 16.82
CA GLN A 58 15.07 7.05 17.24
C GLN A 58 14.45 8.08 16.29
N LYS A 59 13.70 9.03 16.87
CA LYS A 59 12.91 10.03 16.17
C LYS A 59 12.84 11.34 16.96
N GLY A 60 12.71 12.45 16.26
CA GLY A 60 12.40 13.76 16.82
C GLY A 60 11.01 13.80 17.46
N PHE A 61 10.72 14.86 18.22
CA PHE A 61 9.45 15.00 18.94
C PHE A 61 8.24 14.99 18.00
N LEU A 62 8.30 15.75 16.90
CA LEU A 62 7.22 15.85 15.91
C LEU A 62 6.98 14.52 15.17
N GLU A 63 8.06 13.85 14.75
CA GLU A 63 8.00 12.54 14.07
C GLU A 63 7.39 11.46 14.97
N LYS A 64 7.70 11.47 16.27
CA LYS A 64 7.06 10.56 17.26
C LYS A 64 5.56 10.81 17.35
N MET A 65 5.12 12.06 17.31
CA MET A 65 3.71 12.42 17.33
C MET A 65 2.99 11.89 16.08
N PHE A 66 3.52 12.15 14.89
CA PHE A 66 2.97 11.62 13.64
C PHE A 66 2.92 10.08 13.63
N ALA A 67 4.00 9.41 14.04
CA ALA A 67 4.06 7.96 14.08
C ALA A 67 3.04 7.31 15.04
N LYS A 68 2.57 8.06 16.07
CA LYS A 68 1.52 7.63 16.99
C LYS A 68 0.11 7.92 16.47
N MET A 69 -0.09 9.02 15.74
CA MET A 69 -1.38 9.41 15.18
C MET A 69 -1.74 8.60 13.92
N MET A 70 -0.76 8.25 13.11
CA MET A 70 -0.97 7.52 11.87
C MET A 70 -1.25 6.02 12.11
N PRO A 71 -2.13 5.38 11.30
CA PRO A 71 -2.39 3.95 11.37
C PRO A 71 -1.13 3.10 11.26
N ARG A 72 -1.00 2.09 12.14
CA ARG A 72 0.10 1.12 12.10
C ARG A 72 -0.34 -0.13 11.36
N GLY A 73 -0.01 -0.17 10.08
CA GLY A 73 -0.28 -1.29 9.19
C GLY A 73 -1.65 -1.24 8.54
N ALA A 74 -1.77 -2.03 7.49
CA ALA A 74 -2.91 -2.08 6.59
C ALA A 74 -4.23 -2.36 7.32
N ASP A 75 -4.22 -3.23 8.33
CA ASP A 75 -5.44 -3.58 9.06
C ASP A 75 -5.95 -2.43 9.94
N ARG A 76 -5.13 -1.43 10.28
CA ARG A 76 -5.56 -0.28 11.11
C ARG A 76 -6.03 0.92 10.31
N MET A 77 -6.06 0.83 8.98
CA MET A 77 -6.54 1.91 8.11
C MET A 77 -8.05 2.12 8.29
N GLY A 78 -8.48 3.39 8.22
CA GLY A 78 -9.89 3.77 8.30
C GLY A 78 -10.63 3.52 6.99
N LEU A 79 -11.96 3.59 6.98
CA LEU A 79 -12.72 3.54 5.72
C LEU A 79 -12.90 4.93 5.10
N SER A 80 -12.91 5.00 3.77
CA SER A 80 -13.12 6.23 3.01
C SER A 80 -14.51 6.84 3.26
N ARG A 81 -15.49 5.98 3.56
CA ARG A 81 -16.86 6.35 3.94
C ARG A 81 -17.34 5.45 5.08
N MET A 82 -18.28 5.96 5.87
CA MET A 82 -18.89 5.20 6.98
C MET A 82 -17.87 4.71 8.03
N ASN A 83 -16.79 5.47 8.27
CA ASN A 83 -15.77 5.07 9.24
C ASN A 83 -16.29 5.06 10.70
N PHE A 84 -17.25 5.94 11.05
CA PHE A 84 -17.89 6.03 12.38
C PHE A 84 -16.89 5.92 13.54
N ALA A 85 -15.85 6.75 13.54
CA ALA A 85 -14.78 6.75 14.55
C ALA A 85 -14.10 5.37 14.79
N GLY A 86 -14.04 4.51 13.77
CA GLY A 86 -13.41 3.19 13.82
C GLY A 86 -14.37 2.00 13.91
N ILE A 87 -15.68 2.24 14.05
CA ILE A 87 -16.70 1.17 14.03
C ILE A 87 -16.83 0.59 12.61
N GLY A 88 -16.75 1.43 11.58
CA GLY A 88 -16.85 1.02 10.18
C GLY A 88 -15.86 -0.07 9.76
N PRO A 89 -14.54 0.14 9.95
CA PRO A 89 -13.52 -0.86 9.65
C PRO A 89 -13.77 -2.22 10.33
N THR A 90 -14.30 -2.22 11.55
CA THR A 90 -14.61 -3.48 12.25
C THR A 90 -15.79 -4.21 11.60
N LEU A 91 -16.82 -3.49 11.15
CA LEU A 91 -17.99 -4.06 10.49
C LEU A 91 -17.63 -4.62 9.11
N ILE A 92 -16.89 -3.88 8.29
CA ILE A 92 -16.55 -4.34 6.94
C ILE A 92 -15.68 -5.60 6.99
N LYS A 93 -14.75 -5.72 7.94
CA LYS A 93 -13.95 -6.94 8.13
C LYS A 93 -14.80 -8.16 8.47
N LYS A 94 -15.86 -7.99 9.26
CA LYS A 94 -16.83 -9.07 9.52
C LYS A 94 -17.56 -9.48 8.23
N VAL A 95 -17.93 -8.52 7.38
CA VAL A 95 -18.56 -8.80 6.08
C VAL A 95 -17.58 -9.54 5.17
N ILE A 96 -16.35 -9.05 5.02
CA ILE A 96 -15.27 -9.69 4.24
C ILE A 96 -15.10 -11.15 4.68
N LYS A 97 -14.94 -11.39 6.00
CA LYS A 97 -14.81 -12.74 6.55
C LYS A 97 -16.03 -13.62 6.28
N LYS A 98 -17.24 -13.07 6.42
CA LYS A 98 -18.50 -13.79 6.15
C LYS A 98 -18.59 -14.25 4.70
N HIS A 99 -18.07 -13.46 3.77
CA HIS A 99 -18.07 -13.76 2.34
C HIS A 99 -16.81 -14.50 1.87
N ASN A 100 -15.95 -14.96 2.79
CA ASN A 100 -14.67 -15.60 2.46
C ASN A 100 -13.79 -14.78 1.52
N ALA A 101 -13.92 -13.45 1.58
CA ALA A 101 -13.06 -12.55 0.83
C ALA A 101 -11.74 -12.34 1.58
N MET A 102 -10.69 -12.05 0.82
CA MET A 102 -9.36 -11.83 1.37
C MET A 102 -9.27 -10.42 1.99
N PRO A 103 -8.86 -10.28 3.26
CA PRO A 103 -8.62 -8.97 3.88
C PRO A 103 -7.35 -8.32 3.31
N LEU A 104 -7.25 -6.99 3.44
CA LEU A 104 -6.14 -6.21 2.88
C LEU A 104 -4.74 -6.73 3.22
N PRO A 105 -4.38 -7.10 4.46
CA PRO A 105 -3.04 -7.66 4.74
C PRO A 105 -2.70 -8.90 3.92
N GLN A 106 -3.68 -9.77 3.68
CA GLN A 106 -3.48 -10.98 2.87
C GLN A 106 -3.35 -10.64 1.38
N LEU A 107 -4.07 -9.62 0.90
CA LEU A 107 -3.91 -9.12 -0.48
C LEU A 107 -2.52 -8.51 -0.72
N ILE A 108 -1.92 -7.89 0.30
CA ILE A 108 -0.55 -7.35 0.25
C ILE A 108 0.46 -8.50 0.16
N GLU A 109 0.32 -9.53 1.00
CA GLU A 109 1.21 -10.70 0.94
C GLU A 109 1.06 -11.45 -0.38
N MET A 110 -0.16 -11.65 -0.87
CA MET A 110 -0.41 -12.24 -2.18
C MET A 110 0.27 -11.44 -3.31
N ALA A 111 0.23 -10.11 -3.24
CA ALA A 111 0.91 -9.27 -4.22
C ALA A 111 2.43 -9.49 -4.20
N LYS A 112 3.03 -9.60 -3.01
CA LYS A 112 4.46 -9.92 -2.87
C LYS A 112 4.79 -11.30 -3.44
N GLU A 113 3.97 -12.31 -3.14
CA GLU A 113 4.14 -13.67 -3.66
C GLU A 113 4.04 -13.72 -5.20
N GLN A 114 3.20 -12.87 -5.79
CA GLN A 114 3.05 -12.74 -7.23
C GLN A 114 4.14 -11.88 -7.91
N GLY A 115 5.11 -11.36 -7.14
CA GLY A 115 6.18 -10.51 -7.67
C GLY A 115 5.74 -9.09 -8.03
N VAL A 116 4.63 -8.61 -7.47
CA VAL A 116 4.22 -7.21 -7.60
C VAL A 116 5.27 -6.34 -6.91
N LYS A 117 5.78 -5.35 -7.64
CA LYS A 117 6.77 -4.40 -7.14
C LYS A 117 6.11 -3.39 -6.21
N LEU A 118 6.34 -3.53 -4.90
CA LEU A 118 5.86 -2.59 -3.90
C LEU A 118 6.92 -1.52 -3.63
N VAL A 119 6.62 -0.27 -3.97
CA VAL A 119 7.55 0.86 -3.84
C VAL A 119 7.05 1.83 -2.78
N ALA A 120 7.88 2.16 -1.80
CA ALA A 120 7.69 3.26 -0.87
C ALA A 120 8.31 4.54 -1.44
N CYS A 121 7.51 5.62 -1.50
CA CYS A 121 7.99 6.93 -1.89
C CYS A 121 8.99 7.46 -0.85
N GLN A 122 10.28 7.52 -1.20
CA GLN A 122 11.35 7.95 -0.30
C GLN A 122 11.05 9.31 0.33
N MET A 123 10.60 10.27 -0.48
CA MET A 123 10.24 11.61 0.00
C MET A 123 9.11 11.58 1.05
N THR A 124 8.10 10.71 0.88
CA THR A 124 7.04 10.57 1.89
C THR A 124 7.57 9.92 3.16
N VAL A 125 8.41 8.90 3.05
CA VAL A 125 9.06 8.25 4.20
C VAL A 125 9.79 9.29 5.04
N ASP A 126 10.59 10.13 4.39
CA ASP A 126 11.35 11.19 5.05
C ASP A 126 10.44 12.28 5.64
N LEU A 127 9.45 12.75 4.87
CA LEU A 127 8.51 13.80 5.29
C LEU A 127 7.73 13.40 6.54
N LEU A 128 7.30 12.15 6.63
CA LEU A 128 6.52 11.62 7.76
C LEU A 128 7.43 11.12 8.90
N GLY A 129 8.75 11.23 8.75
CA GLY A 129 9.73 10.76 9.72
C GLY A 129 9.62 9.27 10.01
N LEU A 130 9.25 8.47 9.00
CA LEU A 130 9.23 7.02 9.09
C LEU A 130 10.64 6.48 8.86
N LYS A 131 11.00 5.40 9.55
CA LYS A 131 12.26 4.71 9.38
C LYS A 131 12.02 3.40 8.61
N PRO A 132 12.94 2.96 7.74
CA PRO A 132 12.78 1.72 6.96
C PRO A 132 12.44 0.50 7.83
N GLU A 133 12.93 0.44 9.07
CA GLU A 133 12.68 -0.64 10.02
C GLU A 133 11.21 -0.73 10.44
N GLU A 134 10.44 0.36 10.32
CA GLU A 134 9.00 0.41 10.59
C GLU A 134 8.14 -0.07 9.42
N LEU A 135 8.73 -0.33 8.25
CA LEU A 135 8.03 -0.79 7.05
C LEU A 135 8.23 -2.30 6.87
N ILE A 136 7.29 -2.94 6.18
CA ILE A 136 7.36 -4.37 5.85
C ILE A 136 8.57 -4.67 4.95
N ASP A 137 9.09 -5.89 5.04
CA ASP A 137 10.24 -6.31 4.25
C ASP A 137 9.82 -6.64 2.81
N GLY A 138 10.77 -6.62 1.88
CA GLY A 138 10.52 -6.91 0.45
C GLY A 138 9.89 -5.76 -0.34
N ILE A 139 10.08 -4.52 0.12
CA ILE A 139 9.69 -3.30 -0.59
C ILE A 139 10.91 -2.56 -1.13
N GLU A 140 10.72 -1.77 -2.17
CA GLU A 140 11.74 -0.85 -2.70
C GLU A 140 11.50 0.58 -2.23
N PHE A 141 12.56 1.38 -2.15
CA PHE A 141 12.48 2.82 -1.87
C PHE A 141 12.85 3.59 -3.13
N ALA A 142 11.95 4.46 -3.60
CA ALA A 142 12.22 5.24 -4.80
C ALA A 142 11.53 6.61 -4.80
N GLY A 143 12.07 7.53 -5.60
CA GLY A 143 11.46 8.83 -5.88
C GLY A 143 10.42 8.78 -7.00
N VAL A 144 9.75 9.91 -7.22
CA VAL A 144 8.73 10.05 -8.29
C VAL A 144 9.29 9.78 -9.69
N ALA A 145 10.58 10.06 -9.92
CA ALA A 145 11.23 9.81 -11.21
C ALA A 145 11.25 8.32 -11.59
N ALA A 146 11.51 7.43 -10.64
CA ALA A 146 11.49 5.98 -10.86
C ALA A 146 10.07 5.50 -11.21
N TYR A 147 9.07 6.02 -10.51
CA TYR A 147 7.67 5.74 -10.83
C TYR A 147 7.30 6.23 -12.24
N LEU A 148 7.72 7.45 -12.63
CA LEU A 148 7.42 7.99 -13.95
C LEU A 148 8.08 7.18 -15.07
N ALA A 149 9.29 6.64 -14.84
CA ALA A 149 9.93 5.73 -15.77
C ALA A 149 9.06 4.47 -16.00
N ASP A 150 8.67 3.78 -14.91
CA ASP A 150 7.78 2.61 -14.99
C ASP A 150 6.43 2.93 -15.66
N ALA A 151 5.85 4.09 -15.31
CA ALA A 151 4.55 4.53 -15.80
C ALA A 151 4.56 4.93 -17.28
N SER A 152 5.70 5.45 -17.79
CA SER A 152 5.84 5.84 -19.20
C SER A 152 5.79 4.64 -20.15
N GLU A 153 6.16 3.47 -19.66
CA GLU A 153 6.05 2.17 -20.34
C GLU A 153 4.77 1.41 -19.96
N GLY A 154 3.92 1.98 -19.10
CA GLY A 154 2.71 1.38 -18.57
C GLY A 154 1.55 1.36 -19.57
N ASN A 155 0.83 0.24 -19.65
CA ASN A 155 -0.42 0.13 -20.40
C ASN A 155 -1.64 0.60 -19.59
N VAL A 156 -1.56 0.45 -18.26
CA VAL A 156 -2.58 0.90 -17.31
C VAL A 156 -1.91 1.69 -16.22
N ASN A 157 -2.40 2.90 -15.97
CA ASN A 157 -1.91 3.78 -14.92
C ASN A 157 -3.09 4.32 -14.10
N LEU A 158 -3.08 4.07 -12.79
CA LEU A 158 -4.15 4.44 -11.87
C LEU A 158 -3.62 5.29 -10.71
N PHE A 159 -4.39 6.29 -10.30
CA PHE A 159 -4.16 7.04 -9.07
C PHE A 159 -5.31 6.76 -8.11
N ILE A 160 -5.01 6.18 -6.94
CA ILE A 160 -5.98 5.68 -5.96
C ILE A 160 -5.75 6.31 -4.59
#